data_AF-A0A838GFZ2-F1
#
_entry.id   AF-A0A838GFZ2-F1
#
_cell.length_a   1.000
_cell.length_b   1.000
_cell.length_c   1.000
_cell.angle_alpha   90.00
_cell.angle_beta   90.00
_cell.angle_gamma   90.00
#
_symmetry.space_group_name_H-M   'P 1'
#
loop_
_entity.id
_entity.type
_entity.pdbx_description
1 polymer ?
#
loop_
_entity_poly.entity_id
_entity_poly.type
_entity_poly.pdbx_seq_one_letter_code
_entity_poly.pdbx_strand_id
1 'polypeptide(L)'
;MSSSSIRVEEETLAKLRVLSKDEKRPIGQIVTDLVKKYERDKFFKQMHEDFTRLRADPVAWKEYQEETALWDSASGDGLENEEPYYTPEEEEEINAEYARTYGR
;
A
#
# COMPACT_ATOMS: atom_id res chain seq x y z
N MET A 1 11.36 12.32 -24.65
CA MET A 1 11.62 11.00 -24.04
C MET A 1 12.77 10.34 -24.80
N SER A 2 13.88 10.04 -24.12
CA SER A 2 14.96 9.25 -24.72
C SER A 2 14.57 7.77 -24.70
N SER A 3 14.80 7.05 -25.81
CA SER A 3 14.55 5.61 -25.89
C SER A 3 15.87 4.86 -25.92
N SER A 4 15.98 3.79 -25.13
CA SER A 4 17.15 2.90 -25.14
C SER A 4 16.71 1.45 -25.37
N SER A 5 17.54 0.66 -26.04
CA SER A 5 17.30 -0.76 -26.24
C SER A 5 18.01 -1.58 -25.16
N ILE A 6 17.30 -2.56 -24.60
CA ILE A 6 17.85 -3.57 -23.70
C ILE A 6 17.74 -4.93 -24.38
N ARG A 7 18.71 -5.82 -24.11
CA ARG A 7 18.59 -7.22 -24.54
C ARG A 7 17.75 -7.97 -23.52
N VAL A 8 16.82 -8.78 -24.02
CA VAL A 8 15.99 -9.69 -23.23
C VAL A 8 15.91 -11.02 -23.97
N GLU A 9 15.62 -12.08 -23.24
CA GLU A 9 15.33 -13.39 -23.84
C GLU A 9 14.15 -13.31 -24.82
N GLU A 10 14.20 -14.12 -25.89
CA GLU A 10 13.16 -14.14 -26.92
C GLU A 10 11.78 -14.47 -26.33
N GLU A 11 11.73 -15.42 -25.39
CA GLU A 11 10.51 -15.80 -24.68
C GLU A 11 9.90 -14.62 -23.91
N THR A 12 10.72 -13.81 -23.25
CA THR A 12 10.27 -12.62 -22.50
C THR A 12 9.69 -11.58 -23.45
N LEU A 13 10.36 -11.34 -24.59
CA LEU A 13 9.83 -10.43 -25.61
C LEU A 13 8.50 -10.94 -26.19
N ALA A 14 8.36 -12.26 -26.39
CA ALA A 14 7.11 -12.85 -26.85
C ALA A 14 5.97 -12.62 -25.85
N LYS A 15 6.20 -12.83 -24.54
CA LYS A 15 5.22 -12.54 -23.49
C LYS A 15 4.83 -11.06 -23.45
N LEU A 16 5.81 -10.14 -23.54
CA LEU A 16 5.55 -8.70 -23.58
C LEU A 16 4.72 -8.29 -24.79
N ARG A 17 4.93 -8.93 -25.95
CA ARG A 17 4.11 -8.71 -27.16
C ARG A 17 2.67 -9.17 -26.97
N VAL A 18 2.44 -10.28 -26.27
CA VAL A 18 1.08 -10.74 -25.93
C VAL A 18 0.39 -9.73 -25.00
N LEU A 19 1.04 -9.36 -23.89
CA LEU A 19 0.52 -8.35 -22.96
C LEU A 19 0.21 -7.01 -23.65
N SER A 20 1.10 -6.57 -24.54
CA SER A 20 0.90 -5.35 -25.31
C SER A 20 -0.34 -5.39 -26.20
N LYS A 21 -0.62 -6.54 -26.84
CA LYS A 21 -1.82 -6.72 -27.66
C LYS A 21 -3.09 -6.76 -26.82
N ASP A 22 -3.07 -7.54 -25.73
CA ASP A 22 -4.25 -7.76 -24.89
C ASP A 22 -4.64 -6.47 -24.16
N GLU A 23 -3.67 -5.74 -23.61
CA GLU A 23 -3.90 -4.50 -22.88
C GLU A 23 -3.98 -3.26 -23.79
N LYS A 24 -3.67 -3.40 -25.09
CA LYS A 24 -3.57 -2.30 -26.06
C LYS A 24 -2.63 -1.18 -25.61
N ARG A 25 -1.51 -1.56 -24.98
CA ARG A 25 -0.51 -0.64 -24.41
C ARG A 25 0.86 -0.88 -25.03
N PRO A 26 1.69 0.16 -25.24
CA PRO A 26 3.06 -0.03 -25.72
C PRO A 26 3.90 -0.85 -24.73
N ILE A 27 4.76 -1.74 -25.24
CA ILE A 27 5.67 -2.55 -24.41
C ILE A 27 6.48 -1.70 -23.44
N GLY A 28 7.00 -0.54 -23.87
CA GLY A 28 7.76 0.35 -23.00
C GLY A 28 6.97 0.87 -21.80
N GLN A 29 5.67 1.13 -21.97
CA GLN A 29 4.79 1.53 -20.87
C GLN A 29 4.52 0.37 -19.91
N ILE A 30 4.28 -0.82 -20.46
CA ILE A 30 4.09 -2.06 -19.67
C ILE A 30 5.34 -2.33 -18.82
N VAL A 31 6.54 -2.28 -19.44
CA VAL A 31 7.81 -2.46 -18.73
C VAL A 31 7.99 -1.41 -17.64
N THR A 32 7.69 -0.13 -17.93
CA THR A 32 7.78 0.95 -16.94
C THR A 32 6.91 0.66 -15.73
N ASP A 33 5.67 0.22 -15.93
CA ASP A 33 4.74 -0.03 -14.83
C ASP A 33 5.05 -1.34 -14.09
N LEU A 34 5.59 -2.34 -14.78
CA LEU A 34 6.13 -3.55 -14.14
C LEU A 34 7.32 -3.23 -13.23
N VAL A 35 8.22 -2.35 -13.66
CA VAL A 35 9.36 -1.90 -12.82
C VAL A 35 8.84 -1.16 -11.59
N LYS A 36 7.92 -0.20 -11.74
CA LYS A 36 7.30 0.50 -10.60
C LYS A 36 6.61 -0.47 -9.64
N LYS A 37 5.89 -1.45 -10.17
CA LYS A 37 5.25 -2.49 -9.36
C LYS A 37 6.30 -3.29 -8.59
N TYR A 38 7.37 -3.72 -9.25
CA TYR A 38 8.45 -4.46 -8.60
C TYR A 38 9.13 -3.64 -7.49
N GLU A 39 9.42 -2.37 -7.75
CA GLU A 39 10.00 -1.45 -6.74
C GLU A 39 9.07 -1.28 -5.54
N ARG A 40 7.77 -1.08 -5.79
CA ARG A 40 6.76 -0.97 -4.74
C ARG A 40 6.64 -2.26 -3.93
N ASP A 41 6.57 -3.40 -4.60
CA ASP A 41 6.44 -4.70 -3.95
C ASP A 41 7.71 -5.01 -3.11
N LYS A 42 8.90 -4.65 -3.62
CA LYS A 42 10.16 -4.76 -2.87
C LYS A 42 10.18 -3.84 -1.65
N PHE A 43 9.76 -2.59 -1.80
CA PHE A 43 9.67 -1.63 -0.70
C PHE A 43 8.78 -2.16 0.43
N PHE A 44 7.55 -2.59 0.11
CA PHE A 44 6.63 -3.09 1.13
C PHE A 44 7.11 -4.39 1.78
N LYS A 45 7.80 -5.26 1.04
CA LYS A 45 8.43 -6.44 1.61
C LYS A 45 9.48 -6.06 2.66
N GLN A 46 10.38 -5.13 2.33
CA GLN A 46 11.41 -4.67 3.25
C GLN A 46 10.82 -3.96 4.48
N MET A 47 9.83 -3.08 4.27
CA MET A 47 9.11 -2.41 5.34
C MET A 47 8.46 -3.42 6.30
N HIS A 48 7.84 -4.48 5.77
CA HIS A 48 7.23 -5.53 6.57
C HIS A 48 8.27 -6.32 7.38
N GLU A 49 9.41 -6.66 6.77
CA GLU A 49 10.53 -7.33 7.44
C GLU A 49 11.10 -6.46 8.59
N ASP A 50 11.28 -5.16 8.35
CA ASP A 50 11.76 -4.20 9.35
C ASP A 50 10.76 -4.03 10.50
N PHE A 51 9.46 -3.94 10.19
CA PHE A 51 8.43 -3.83 11.22
C PHE A 51 8.27 -5.12 12.03
N THR A 52 8.45 -6.28 11.39
CA THR A 52 8.49 -7.58 12.08
C THR A 52 9.68 -7.63 13.05
N ARG A 53 10.85 -7.15 12.63
CA ARG A 53 12.04 -7.03 13.48
C ARG A 53 11.81 -6.06 14.64
N LEU A 54 11.18 -4.91 14.39
CA LEU A 54 10.81 -3.95 15.44
C LEU A 54 9.87 -4.58 16.47
N ARG A 55 8.80 -5.25 16.04
CA ARG A 55 7.84 -5.92 16.93
C ARG A 55 8.45 -7.05 17.76
N ALA A 56 9.48 -7.71 17.25
CA ALA A 56 10.18 -8.78 17.95
C ALA A 56 11.09 -8.26 19.08
N ASP A 57 11.44 -6.97 19.08
CA ASP A 57 12.16 -6.31 20.17
C ASP A 57 11.17 -5.66 21.15
N PRO A 58 10.98 -6.21 22.37
CA PRO A 58 9.97 -5.70 23.29
C PRO A 58 10.24 -4.27 23.78
N VAL A 59 11.50 -3.83 23.83
CA VAL A 59 11.86 -2.49 24.28
C VAL A 59 11.56 -1.49 23.18
N ALA A 60 12.08 -1.72 21.98
CA ALA A 60 11.85 -0.84 20.83
C ALA A 60 10.37 -0.81 20.42
N TRP A 61 9.66 -1.94 20.53
CA TRP A 61 8.23 -2.00 20.26
C TRP A 61 7.43 -1.14 21.24
N LYS A 62 7.77 -1.20 22.54
CA LYS A 62 7.12 -0.36 23.56
C LYS A 62 7.35 1.12 23.29
N GLU A 63 8.57 1.53 22.96
CA GLU A 63 8.88 2.92 22.60
C GLU A 63 8.05 3.41 21.40
N TYR A 64 7.96 2.60 20.34
CA TYR A 64 7.12 2.92 19.18
C TYR A 64 5.63 3.04 19.53
N GLN A 65 5.11 2.19 20.42
CA GLN A 65 3.71 2.27 20.86
C GLN A 65 3.44 3.52 21.70
N GLU A 66 4.36 3.90 22.58
CA GLU A 66 4.27 5.13 23.37
C GLU A 66 4.30 6.36 22.47
N GLU A 67 5.19 6.39 21.47
CA GLU A 67 5.21 7.45 20.45
C GLU A 67 3.89 7.50 19.65
N THR A 68 3.42 6.34 19.19
CA THR A 68 2.16 6.26 18.42
C THR A 68 0.98 6.76 19.24
N ALA A 69 0.88 6.39 20.53
CA ALA A 69 -0.18 6.86 21.42
C ALA A 69 -0.11 8.37 21.66
N LEU A 70 1.09 8.94 21.73
CA LEU A 70 1.27 10.39 21.82
C LEU A 70 0.71 11.09 20.56
N TRP A 71 1.02 10.58 19.37
CA TRP A 71 0.49 11.14 18.12
C TRP A 71 -1.02 10.95 17.98
N ASP A 72 -1.53 9.78 18.37
CA ASP A 72 -2.96 9.47 18.32
C ASP A 72 -3.79 10.41 19.21
N SER A 73 -3.21 10.85 20.34
CA SER A 73 -3.86 11.82 21.23
C SER A 73 -4.10 13.20 20.61
N ALA A 74 -3.35 13.55 19.55
CA ALA A 74 -3.50 14.80 18.80
C ALA A 74 -4.39 14.65 17.55
N SER A 75 -4.97 13.47 17.30
CA SER A 75 -5.75 13.20 16.07
C SER A 75 -7.03 14.03 15.96
N GLY A 76 -7.59 14.47 17.09
CA GLY A 76 -8.80 15.29 17.17
C GLY A 76 -8.56 16.80 17.24
N ASP A 77 -7.30 17.25 17.26
CA ASP A 77 -6.97 18.67 17.39
C ASP A 77 -7.54 19.48 16.22
N GLY A 78 -8.34 20.51 16.52
CA GLY A 78 -9.00 21.36 15.52
C GLY A 78 -10.34 20.85 14.98
N LEU A 79 -10.82 19.70 15.47
CA LEU A 79 -12.11 19.11 15.10
C LEU A 79 -13.16 19.23 16.22
N GLU A 80 -12.91 20.02 17.27
CA GLU A 80 -13.70 20.02 18.50
C GLU A 80 -15.15 20.50 18.32
N ASN A 81 -15.39 21.27 17.25
CA ASN A 81 -16.70 21.82 16.90
C ASN A 81 -17.27 21.22 15.61
N GLU A 82 -16.63 20.19 15.07
CA GLU A 82 -17.13 19.52 13.88
C GLU A 82 -18.25 18.55 14.28
N GLU A 83 -19.39 18.65 13.58
CA GLU A 83 -20.47 17.70 13.76
C GLU A 83 -20.03 16.33 13.20
N PRO A 84 -20.44 15.21 13.82
CA PRO A 84 -20.10 13.88 13.32
C PRO A 84 -20.47 13.72 11.83
N TYR A 85 -19.53 13.18 11.05
CA TYR A 85 -19.74 12.93 9.61
C TYR A 85 -20.87 11.93 9.31
N TYR A 86 -21.19 11.06 10.28
CA TYR A 86 -22.21 10.03 10.18
C TYR A 86 -23.17 10.14 11.37
N THR A 87 -24.45 9.84 11.12
CA THR A 87 -25.38 9.61 12.22
C THR A 87 -24.98 8.32 12.97
N PRO A 88 -25.38 8.16 14.25
CA PRO A 88 -25.08 6.93 14.99
C PRO A 88 -25.57 5.65 14.30
N GLU A 89 -26.72 5.71 13.62
CA GLU A 89 -27.28 4.60 12.87
C GLU A 89 -26.41 4.24 11.65
N GLU A 90 -25.92 5.24 10.92
CA GLU A 90 -25.00 5.04 9.78
C GLU A 90 -23.63 4.54 10.26
N GLU A 91 -23.12 5.04 11.38
CA GLU A 91 -21.86 4.60 11.96
C GLU A 91 -21.93 3.13 12.42
N GLU A 92 -23.03 2.72 13.04
CA GLU A 92 -23.29 1.32 13.39
C GLU A 92 -23.35 0.44 12.15
N GLU A 93 -24.00 0.89 11.06
CA GLU A 93 -24.06 0.17 9.80
C GLU A 93 -22.66 0.02 9.16
N ILE A 94 -21.88 1.10 9.12
CA ILE A 94 -20.49 1.13 8.61
C ILE A 94 -19.62 0.17 9.42
N ASN A 95 -19.69 0.23 10.75
CA ASN A 95 -18.92 -0.64 11.63
C ASN A 95 -19.33 -2.12 11.44
N ALA A 96 -20.63 -2.40 11.30
CA ALA A 96 -21.12 -3.75 11.03
C ALA A 96 -20.71 -4.25 9.65
N GLU A 97 -20.68 -3.41 8.62
CA GLU A 97 -20.16 -3.74 7.29
C GLU A 97 -18.65 -4.01 7.33
N TYR A 98 -17.89 -3.16 8.03
CA TYR A 98 -16.45 -3.32 8.20
C TYR A 98 -16.13 -4.65 8.90
N ALA A 99 -16.84 -4.96 10.00
CA ALA A 99 -16.69 -6.23 10.70
C ALA A 99 -17.03 -7.44 9.83
N ARG A 100 -18.08 -7.34 8.98
CA ARG A 100 -18.44 -8.40 8.01
C ARG A 100 -17.37 -8.60 6.92
N THR A 101 -16.74 -7.52 6.49
CA THR A 101 -15.82 -7.51 5.34
C THR A 101 -14.37 -7.83 5.73
N TYR A 102 -13.93 -7.35 6.89
CA TYR A 102 -12.53 -7.38 7.34
C TYR A 102 -12.33 -8.05 8.71
N GLY A 103 -13.39 -8.41 9.43
CA GLY A 103 -13.30 -9.12 10.70
C GLY A 103 -12.88 -10.58 10.52
N ARG A 104 -11.56 -10.83 10.52
CA ARG A 104 -10.94 -12.12 10.84
C ARG A 104 -9.86 -11.94 11.89
#